data_AF-A0A9D6V3D1-F1
#
_entry.id   AF-A0A9D6V3D1-F1
#
_cell.length_a   1.000
_cell.length_b   1.000
_cell.length_c   1.000
_cell.angle_alpha   90.00
_cell.angle_beta   90.00
_cell.angle_gamma   90.00
#
_symmetry.space_group_name_H-M   'P 1'
#
loop_
_entity.id
_entity.type
_entity.pdbx_description
1 polymer ?
#
loop_
_entity_poly.entity_id
_entity_poly.type
_entity_poly.pdbx_seq_one_letter_code
_entity_poly.pdbx_strand_id
1 'polypeptide(L)'
;MRKGMILYVTQGKDDVPLQGGTELIEISRSLGVAAVCVAITQEDVDYGWWQLITKGVHQVLLMTVTYDAVLGIFGSHRAPLRLWG
;
A
#
# COMPACT_ATOMS: atom_id res chain seq x y z
N MET A 1 5.52 -15.89 8.95
CA MET A 1 4.41 -15.56 8.04
C MET A 1 4.71 -14.26 7.34
N ARG A 2 4.68 -14.22 6.00
CA ARG A 2 4.96 -12.98 5.23
C ARG A 2 3.72 -12.10 5.17
N LYS A 3 3.86 -10.83 5.57
CA LYS A 3 2.79 -9.82 5.49
C LYS A 3 3.05 -8.88 4.31
N GLY A 4 2.01 -8.38 3.67
CA GLY A 4 2.09 -7.35 2.65
C GLY A 4 1.04 -6.29 2.92
N MET A 5 1.21 -5.12 2.33
CA MET A 5 0.28 -4.01 2.49
C MET A 5 -0.07 -3.37 1.16
N ILE A 6 -1.31 -2.94 1.02
CA ILE A 6 -1.80 -2.13 -0.09
C ILE A 6 -2.25 -0.79 0.51
N LEU A 7 -1.69 0.29 0.00
CA LEU A 7 -2.08 1.66 0.34
C LEU A 7 -3.07 2.15 -0.71
N TYR A 8 -4.35 2.19 -0.34
CA TYR A 8 -5.40 2.74 -1.18
C TYR A 8 -5.49 4.25 -0.98
N VAL A 9 -5.00 5.01 -1.95
CA VAL A 9 -4.94 6.47 -1.89
C VAL A 9 -6.31 7.02 -2.25
N THR A 10 -6.91 7.84 -1.38
CA THR A 10 -8.22 8.46 -1.63
C THR A 10 -8.14 9.93 -2.04
N GLN A 11 -7.05 10.63 -1.70
CA GLN A 11 -6.78 12.03 -2.08
C GLN A 11 -5.30 12.20 -2.41
N GLY A 12 -4.98 13.17 -3.27
CA GLY A 12 -3.61 13.39 -3.77
C GLY A 12 -3.16 12.34 -4.79
N LYS A 13 -4.13 11.66 -5.42
CA LYS A 13 -3.94 10.54 -6.35
C LYS A 13 -3.05 10.88 -7.55
N ASP A 14 -3.23 12.07 -8.10
CA ASP A 14 -2.54 12.54 -9.31
C ASP A 14 -1.07 12.88 -9.04
N ASP A 15 -0.74 13.15 -7.78
CA ASP A 15 0.60 13.53 -7.35
C ASP A 15 1.42 12.35 -6.80
N VAL A 16 0.80 11.18 -6.65
CA VAL A 16 1.49 9.97 -6.16
C VAL A 16 2.57 9.59 -7.18
N PRO A 17 3.85 9.53 -6.78
CA PRO A 17 4.88 9.00 -7.66
C PRO A 17 4.58 7.51 -7.95
N LEU A 18 4.10 7.23 -9.17
CA LEU A 18 3.81 5.89 -9.67
C LEU A 18 5.00 4.92 -9.57
N GLN A 19 6.21 5.46 -9.42
CA GLN A 19 7.43 4.71 -9.18
C GLN A 19 7.84 4.80 -7.72
N GLY A 20 7.32 3.89 -6.89
CA GLY A 20 8.14 3.05 -6.01
C GLY A 20 9.25 3.71 -5.17
N GLY A 21 9.11 4.98 -4.81
CA GLY A 21 10.17 5.77 -4.18
C GLY A 21 10.57 5.18 -2.83
N THR A 22 11.81 5.45 -2.41
CA THR A 22 12.44 5.08 -1.13
C THR A 22 11.49 5.04 0.07
N GLU A 23 10.49 5.92 0.08
CA GLU A 23 9.39 5.98 1.03
C GLU A 23 8.63 4.64 1.20
N LEU A 24 8.28 3.94 0.12
CA LEU A 24 7.57 2.66 0.20
C LEU A 24 8.43 1.56 0.83
N ILE A 25 9.75 1.63 0.63
CA ILE A 25 10.71 0.73 1.25
C ILE A 25 10.82 1.06 2.74
N GLU A 26 10.88 2.33 3.12
CA GLU A 26 10.90 2.76 4.52
C GLU A 26 9.60 2.42 5.25
N ILE A 27 8.44 2.63 4.61
CA ILE A 27 7.11 2.23 5.08
C ILE A 27 7.04 0.71 5.25
N SER A 28 7.55 -0.06 4.28
CA SER A 28 7.57 -1.53 4.39
C SER A 28 8.40 -1.99 5.60
N ARG A 29 9.52 -1.32 5.85
CA ARG A 29 10.46 -1.65 6.93
C ARG A 29 9.89 -1.26 8.30
N SER A 30 9.31 -0.06 8.42
CA SER A 30 8.73 0.43 9.67
C SER A 30 7.49 -0.38 10.08
N LEU A 31 6.73 -0.88 9.11
CA LEU A 31 5.51 -1.66 9.35
C LEU A 31 5.77 -3.17 9.40
N GLY A 32 7.03 -3.60 9.21
CA GLY A 32 7.42 -5.00 9.25
C GLY A 32 6.73 -5.87 8.20
N VAL A 33 6.41 -5.27 7.03
CA VAL A 33 5.80 -5.98 5.91
C VAL A 33 6.83 -6.27 4.82
N ALA A 34 6.67 -7.40 4.14
CA ALA A 34 7.59 -7.88 3.12
C ALA A 34 7.47 -7.12 1.79
N ALA A 35 6.31 -6.51 1.53
CA ALA A 35 6.05 -5.74 0.32
C ALA A 35 4.89 -4.75 0.54
N VAL A 36 4.95 -3.62 -0.15
CA VAL A 36 3.90 -2.60 -0.17
C VAL A 36 3.53 -2.31 -1.62
N CYS A 37 2.23 -2.20 -1.91
CA CYS A 37 1.69 -1.75 -3.18
C CYS A 37 0.89 -0.46 -2.96
N VAL A 38 0.90 0.44 -3.94
CA VAL A 38 0.03 1.63 -3.93
C VAL A 38 -1.08 1.41 -4.94
N ALA A 39 -2.31 1.75 -4.54
CA ALA A 39 -3.50 1.59 -5.34
C ALA A 39 -4.29 2.90 -5.36
N ILE A 40 -4.73 3.32 -6.53
CA ILE A 40 -5.47 4.57 -6.75
C ILE A 40 -6.92 4.26 -7.14
N THR A 41 -7.10 3.12 -7.80
CA THR A 41 -8.36 2.52 -8.23
C THR A 41 -8.60 1.18 -7.52
N GLN A 42 -9.82 0.65 -7.63
CA GLN A 42 -10.12 -0.69 -7.11
C GLN A 42 -9.37 -1.78 -7.90
N GLU A 43 -9.21 -1.60 -9.21
CA GLU A 43 -8.46 -2.52 -10.07
C GLU A 43 -6.99 -2.62 -9.64
N ASP A 44 -6.39 -1.52 -9.20
CA ASP A 44 -5.04 -1.53 -8.63
C ASP A 44 -4.96 -2.32 -7.31
N VAL A 45 -6.02 -2.29 -6.50
CA VAL A 45 -6.11 -3.09 -5.27
C VAL A 45 -6.14 -4.57 -5.62
N ASP A 46 -6.98 -4.96 -6.59
CA ASP A 46 -7.11 -6.35 -7.02
C ASP A 46 -5.80 -6.87 -7.63
N TYR A 47 -5.17 -6.07 -8.49
CA TYR A 47 -3.88 -6.40 -9.08
C TYR A 47 -2.75 -6.46 -8.05
N GLY A 48 -2.68 -5.49 -7.14
CA GLY A 48 -1.70 -5.46 -6.04
C GLY A 48 -1.87 -6.65 -5.10
N TRP A 49 -3.10 -7.02 -4.75
CA TRP A 49 -3.41 -8.18 -3.93
C TRP A 49 -2.95 -9.48 -4.61
N TRP A 50 -3.29 -9.66 -5.89
CA TRP A 50 -2.85 -10.81 -6.68
C TRP A 50 -1.32 -10.91 -6.75
N GLN A 51 -0.64 -9.79 -6.99
CA GLN A 51 0.84 -9.76 -7.00
C GLN A 51 1.45 -10.14 -5.64
N LEU A 52 0.87 -9.70 -4.54
CA LEU A 52 1.39 -10.02 -3.20
C LEU A 52 1.23 -11.51 -2.90
N ILE A 53 0.07 -12.08 -3.19
CA ILE A 53 -0.20 -13.51 -2.96
C ILE A 53 0.72 -14.39 -3.81
N THR A 54 0.88 -14.08 -5.10
CA THR A 54 1.77 -14.85 -5.99
C THR A 54 3.25 -14.77 -5.59
N LYS A 55 3.65 -13.74 -4.81
CA LYS A 55 4.97 -13.61 -4.19
C LYS A 55 5.10 -14.31 -2.82
N GLY A 56 4.09 -15.08 -2.41
CA GLY A 56 4.08 -15.82 -1.15
C GLY A 56 3.79 -14.96 0.08
N VAL A 57 3.08 -13.83 -0.08
CA VAL A 57 2.51 -13.09 1.04
C VAL A 57 1.28 -13.84 1.56
N HIS A 58 1.24 -14.09 2.86
CA HIS A 58 0.18 -14.88 3.52
C HIS A 58 -0.89 -14.00 4.18
N GLN A 59 -0.56 -12.73 4.43
CA GLN A 59 -1.48 -11.77 5.03
C GLN A 59 -1.35 -10.45 4.29
N VAL A 60 -2.41 -10.01 3.64
CA VAL A 60 -2.46 -8.73 2.96
C VAL A 60 -3.30 -7.76 3.79
N LEU A 61 -2.74 -6.59 4.09
CA LEU A 61 -3.42 -5.50 4.76
C LEU A 61 -3.76 -4.43 3.74
N LEU A 62 -4.98 -3.90 3.75
CA LEU A 62 -5.42 -2.79 2.92
C LEU A 62 -5.64 -1.59 3.81
N MET A 63 -4.91 -0.50 3.57
CA MET A 63 -5.04 0.74 4.35
C MET A 63 -5.48 1.88 3.44
N THR A 64 -6.50 2.61 3.87
CA THR A 64 -6.91 3.84 3.18
C THR A 64 -6.05 5.01 3.65
N VAL A 65 -5.42 5.70 2.71
CA VAL A 65 -4.50 6.79 2.96
C VAL A 65 -4.79 8.00 2.09
N THR A 66 -4.33 9.18 2.50
CA THR A 66 -4.21 10.36 1.64
C THR A 66 -2.74 10.62 1.36
N TYR A 67 -2.44 11.10 0.17
CA TYR A 67 -1.09 11.51 -0.19
C TYR A 67 -0.99 13.04 -0.10
N ASP A 68 -0.02 13.53 0.66
CA ASP A 68 0.35 14.95 0.69
C ASP A 68 1.57 15.15 -0.20
N ALA A 69 1.39 15.81 -1.35
CA ALA A 69 2.45 16.05 -2.32
C ALA A 69 3.47 17.11 -1.86
N VAL A 70 3.07 18.02 -0.96
CA VAL A 70 3.94 19.08 -0.43
C VAL A 70 4.96 18.49 0.52
N LEU A 71 4.51 17.56 1.36
CA LEU A 71 5.36 16.87 2.33
C LEU A 71 5.93 15.56 1.78
N GLY A 72 5.36 15.04 0.70
CA GLY A 72 5.70 13.73 0.14
C GLY A 72 5.45 12.61 1.13
N ILE A 73 4.29 12.63 1.82
CA ILE A 73 3.96 11.64 2.86
C ILE A 73 2.57 11.04 2.70
N PHE A 74 2.41 9.79 3.16
CA PHE A 74 1.10 9.14 3.30
C PHE A 74 0.49 9.37 4.68
N GLY A 75 -0.67 10.01 4.73
CA GLY A 75 -1.51 10.15 5.92
C GLY A 75 -2.52 9.01 6.04
N SER A 76 -2.49 8.25 7.14
CA SER A 76 -3.46 7.18 7.39
C SER A 76 -4.72 7.71 8.06
N HIS A 77 -5.91 7.38 7.53
CA HIS A 77 -7.18 7.84 8.11
C HIS A 77 -7.91 6.76 8.92
N ARG A 78 -7.59 5.48 8.73
CA ARG A 78 -8.32 4.35 9.31
C ARG A 78 -7.42 3.15 9.63
N ALA A 79 -7.92 2.28 10.50
CA ALA A 79 -7.30 0.98 10.75
C ALA A 79 -7.24 0.13 9.46
N PRO A 80 -6.16 -0.62 9.22
CA PRO A 80 -6.01 -1.43 8.03
C PRO A 80 -7.00 -2.60 8.04
N LEU A 81 -7.65 -2.83 6.91
CA LEU A 81 -8.50 -3.98 6.66
C LEU A 81 -7.63 -5.20 6.35
N ARG A 82 -7.98 -6.36 6.88
CA ARG A 82 -7.31 -7.61 6.53
C ARG A 82 -8.01 -8.23 5.34
N LEU A 83 -7.28 -8.35 4.23
CA LEU A 83 -7.73 -9.12 3.08
C LEU A 83 -7.36 -10.59 3.33
N TRP A 84 -8.37 -11.44 3.27
CA TRP A 84 -8.19 -12.89 3.35
C TRP A 84 -8.10 -13.44 1.92
N GLY A 85 -7.15 -14.33 1.70
CA GLY A 85 -6.96 -15.09 0.47
C GLY A 85 -6.65 -16.54 0.82
#